data_AF-A0A927XDA5-F1
#
_entry.id   AF-A0A927XDA5-F1
#
_cell.length_a   1.000
_cell.length_b   1.000
_cell.length_c   1.000
_cell.angle_alpha   90.00
_cell.angle_beta   90.00
_cell.angle_gamma   90.00
#
_symmetry.space_group_name_H-M   'P 1'
#
loop_
_entity.id
_entity.type
_entity.pdbx_description
1 polymer ?
#
loop_
_entity_poly.entity_id
_entity_poly.type
_entity_poly.pdbx_seq_one_letter_code
_entity_poly.pdbx_strand_id
1 'polypeptide(L)'
;MIKKEVSEIVNEQEYKEELKRIIKRINEANFKVAVYSNEEKTLAYYDIGTYINERKEWGNQYIKKLAEDLKNIDGFSKRNLEYMVRVAELYTKEEITHQAGAQIPWRTLIEITYKCSTKESRLWYINKTYQNSWSRSVLIKQIKAKAYERNTIEPIVSKGIKDYCEE
;
A
#
# COMPACT_ATOMS: atom_id res chain seq x y z
N MET A 1 10.82 -33.33 -42.95
CA MET A 1 9.68 -32.39 -43.07
C MET A 1 8.64 -32.89 -42.07
N ILE A 2 8.19 -32.19 -41.04
CA ILE A 2 7.63 -30.83 -41.01
C ILE A 2 7.88 -30.27 -39.59
N LYS A 3 8.70 -29.23 -39.43
CA LYS A 3 8.55 -28.27 -38.32
C LYS A 3 7.45 -27.32 -38.79
N LYS A 4 6.20 -27.59 -38.42
CA LYS A 4 5.13 -26.63 -38.68
C LYS A 4 5.27 -25.56 -37.61
N GLU A 5 5.74 -24.39 -38.03
CA GLU A 5 5.86 -23.23 -37.16
C GLU A 5 4.49 -22.92 -36.54
N VAL A 6 4.51 -22.54 -35.27
CA VAL A 6 3.34 -22.08 -34.50
C VAL A 6 2.75 -20.77 -35.06
N SER A 7 3.31 -20.26 -36.17
CA SER A 7 3.03 -18.95 -36.77
C SER A 7 1.70 -18.83 -37.51
N GLU A 8 0.98 -19.93 -37.80
CA GLU A 8 -0.22 -19.89 -38.66
C GLU A 8 -1.59 -20.00 -37.93
N ILE A 9 -1.66 -20.10 -36.59
CA ILE A 9 -2.93 -20.45 -35.90
C ILE A 9 -3.50 -19.34 -34.99
N VAL A 10 -2.78 -18.26 -34.69
CA VAL A 10 -3.26 -17.28 -33.69
C VAL A 10 -3.34 -15.89 -34.28
N ASN A 11 -4.57 -15.35 -34.35
CA ASN A 11 -4.80 -13.93 -34.61
C ASN A 11 -3.98 -13.11 -33.59
N GLU A 12 -3.04 -12.30 -34.08
CA GLU A 12 -2.08 -11.57 -33.25
C GLU A 12 -2.77 -10.67 -32.21
N GLN A 13 -3.96 -10.15 -32.54
CA GLN A 13 -4.75 -9.34 -31.63
C GLN A 13 -5.37 -10.19 -30.51
N GLU A 14 -5.97 -11.33 -30.86
CA GLU A 14 -6.53 -12.28 -29.89
C GLU A 14 -5.45 -12.83 -28.96
N TYR A 15 -4.27 -13.13 -29.49
CA TYR A 15 -3.10 -13.53 -28.68
C TYR A 15 -2.70 -12.45 -27.68
N LYS A 16 -2.60 -11.19 -28.12
CA LYS A 16 -2.25 -10.05 -27.24
C LYS A 16 -3.28 -9.84 -26.14
N GLU A 17 -4.56 -10.04 -26.43
CA GLU A 17 -5.64 -9.92 -25.45
C GLU A 17 -5.62 -11.05 -24.43
N GLU A 18 -5.40 -12.29 -24.88
CA GLU A 18 -5.28 -13.44 -24.00
C GLU A 18 -4.01 -13.36 -23.13
N LEU A 19 -2.88 -12.91 -23.69
CA LEU A 19 -1.66 -12.63 -22.94
C LEU A 19 -1.89 -11.58 -21.84
N LYS A 20 -2.63 -10.51 -22.12
CA LYS A 20 -2.99 -9.50 -21.11
C LYS A 20 -3.84 -10.08 -19.98
N ARG A 21 -4.83 -10.95 -20.30
CA ARG A 21 -5.64 -11.64 -19.30
C ARG A 21 -4.80 -12.56 -18.41
N ILE A 22 -3.88 -13.32 -19.01
CA ILE A 22 -2.98 -14.22 -18.28
C ILE A 22 -2.05 -13.43 -17.36
N ILE A 23 -1.41 -12.37 -17.86
CA ILE A 23 -0.55 -11.50 -17.05
C ILE A 23 -1.34 -10.89 -15.89
N LYS A 24 -2.58 -10.43 -16.13
CA LYS A 24 -3.47 -9.93 -15.08
C LYS A 24 -3.73 -10.99 -14.01
N ARG A 25 -4.10 -12.21 -14.40
CA ARG A 25 -4.39 -13.31 -13.45
C ARG A 25 -3.16 -13.75 -12.66
N ILE A 26 -1.98 -13.78 -13.28
CA ILE A 26 -0.69 -14.05 -12.63
C ILE A 26 -0.39 -12.97 -11.60
N ASN A 27 -0.55 -11.70 -11.98
CA ASN A 27 -0.34 -10.58 -11.07
C ASN A 27 -1.32 -10.62 -9.89
N GLU A 28 -2.59 -10.96 -10.12
CA GLU A 28 -3.58 -11.16 -9.06
C GLU A 28 -3.25 -12.34 -8.13
N ALA A 29 -2.74 -13.46 -8.67
CA ALA A 29 -2.33 -14.61 -7.89
C ALA A 29 -1.08 -14.30 -7.04
N ASN A 30 -0.06 -13.70 -7.64
CA ASN A 30 1.15 -13.26 -6.96
C ASN A 30 0.84 -12.19 -5.91
N PHE A 31 -0.08 -11.28 -6.22
CA PHE A 31 -0.58 -10.30 -5.26
C PHE A 31 -1.24 -11.01 -4.08
N LYS A 32 -2.13 -11.98 -4.30
CA LYS A 32 -2.77 -12.75 -3.21
C LYS A 32 -1.75 -13.51 -2.34
N VAL A 33 -0.79 -14.21 -2.93
CA VAL A 33 0.26 -14.93 -2.18
C VAL A 33 1.13 -13.95 -1.38
N ALA A 34 1.49 -12.82 -1.98
CA ALA A 34 2.21 -11.77 -1.27
C ALA A 34 1.36 -11.17 -0.15
N VAL A 35 0.07 -10.93 -0.36
CA VAL A 35 -0.87 -10.41 0.64
C VAL A 35 -0.92 -11.30 1.87
N TYR A 36 -1.14 -12.62 1.72
CA TYR A 36 -1.24 -13.54 2.86
C TYR A 36 0.06 -13.61 3.69
N SER A 37 1.23 -13.61 3.05
CA SER A 37 2.51 -13.57 3.76
C SER A 37 2.82 -12.19 4.37
N ASN A 38 2.37 -11.11 3.71
CA ASN A 38 2.56 -9.74 4.19
C ASN A 38 1.63 -9.40 5.36
N GLU A 39 0.46 -10.01 5.43
CA GLU A 39 -0.52 -9.78 6.48
C GLU A 39 0.04 -10.22 7.84
N GLU A 40 0.49 -11.46 7.95
CA GLU A 40 1.09 -11.98 9.17
C GLU A 40 2.33 -11.18 9.57
N LYS A 41 3.18 -10.83 8.60
CA LYS A 41 4.37 -10.00 8.84
C LYS A 41 4.03 -8.59 9.33
N THR A 42 3.00 -7.96 8.75
CA THR A 42 2.57 -6.61 9.14
C THR A 42 1.93 -6.60 10.52
N LEU A 43 1.14 -7.63 10.84
CA LEU A 43 0.56 -7.80 12.17
C LEU A 43 1.62 -8.06 13.23
N ALA A 44 2.61 -8.91 12.95
CA ALA A 44 3.74 -9.12 13.84
C ALA A 44 4.50 -7.79 14.08
N TYR A 45 4.76 -7.03 13.03
CA TYR A 45 5.42 -5.72 13.13
C TYR A 45 4.59 -4.70 13.92
N TYR A 46 3.26 -4.72 13.80
CA TYR A 46 2.36 -3.91 14.61
C TYR A 46 2.44 -4.29 16.10
N ASP A 47 2.36 -5.59 16.41
CA ASP A 47 2.40 -6.10 17.77
C ASP A 47 3.77 -5.79 18.42
N ILE A 48 4.88 -5.97 17.70
CA ILE A 48 6.22 -5.59 18.17
C ILE A 48 6.30 -4.08 18.45
N GLY A 49 5.74 -3.24 17.57
CA GLY A 49 5.65 -1.80 17.80
C GLY A 49 4.89 -1.47 19.09
N THR A 50 3.78 -2.18 19.34
CA THR A 50 2.98 -2.05 20.55
C THR A 50 3.79 -2.43 21.80
N TYR A 51 4.47 -3.58 21.78
CA TYR A 51 5.33 -4.01 22.90
C TYR A 51 6.45 -3.03 23.20
N ILE A 52 7.04 -2.41 22.18
CA ILE A 52 8.06 -1.38 22.38
C ILE A 52 7.44 -0.12 23.01
N ASN A 53 6.24 0.27 22.57
CA ASN A 53 5.53 1.44 23.09
C ASN A 53 5.08 1.29 24.55
N GLU A 54 4.82 0.07 25.01
CA GLU A 54 4.56 -0.25 26.43
C GLU A 54 5.75 0.03 27.35
N ARG A 55 6.96 0.16 26.78
CA ARG A 55 8.22 0.47 27.47
C ARG A 55 8.85 1.77 26.96
N LYS A 56 8.04 2.70 26.47
CA LYS A 56 8.52 3.97 25.88
C LYS A 56 9.41 4.78 26.83
N GLU A 57 9.26 4.60 28.15
CA GLU A 57 10.05 5.23 29.19
C GLU A 57 11.53 4.83 29.17
N TRP A 58 11.88 3.68 28.56
CA TRP A 58 13.28 3.27 28.38
C TRP A 58 13.99 4.00 27.23
N GLY A 59 13.22 4.71 26.40
CA GLY A 59 13.71 5.63 25.38
C GLY A 59 14.62 4.98 24.32
N ASN A 60 15.45 5.81 23.69
CA ASN A 60 16.23 5.42 22.52
C ASN A 60 17.29 4.32 22.79
N GLN A 61 17.73 4.15 24.05
CA GLN A 61 18.71 3.12 24.39
C GLN A 61 18.11 1.71 24.28
N TYR A 62 16.82 1.56 24.61
CA TYR A 62 16.10 0.30 24.47
C TYR A 62 16.01 -0.15 23.01
N ILE A 63 15.60 0.73 22.10
CA ILE A 63 15.53 0.41 20.67
C ILE A 63 16.91 0.07 20.09
N LYS A 64 17.96 0.76 20.52
CA LYS A 64 19.35 0.44 20.12
C LYS A 64 19.76 -0.96 20.57
N LYS A 65 19.47 -1.32 21.82
CA LYS A 65 19.80 -2.63 22.38
C LYS A 65 19.01 -3.74 21.68
N LEU A 66 17.71 -3.56 21.47
CA LEU A 66 16.88 -4.49 20.70
C LEU A 66 17.41 -4.71 19.27
N ALA A 67 17.80 -3.64 18.58
CA ALA A 67 18.34 -3.74 17.23
C ALA A 67 19.65 -4.54 17.19
N GLU A 68 20.50 -4.40 18.20
CA GLU A 68 21.75 -5.15 18.31
C GLU A 68 21.49 -6.63 18.59
N ASP A 69 20.56 -6.92 19.50
CA ASP A 69 20.20 -8.30 19.88
C ASP A 69 19.50 -9.04 18.73
N LEU A 70 18.77 -8.32 17.87
CA LEU A 70 18.02 -8.86 16.74
C LEU A 70 18.76 -8.75 15.39
N LYS A 71 20.02 -8.30 15.37
CA LYS A 71 20.74 -7.95 14.13
C LYS A 71 20.85 -9.07 13.08
N ASN A 72 20.76 -10.32 13.52
CA ASN A 72 20.84 -11.51 12.64
C ASN A 72 19.47 -11.97 12.12
N ILE A 73 18.38 -11.29 12.50
CA ILE A 73 17.02 -11.60 12.05
C ILE A 73 16.64 -10.57 10.99
N ASP A 74 16.33 -11.06 9.78
CA ASP A 74 15.96 -10.17 8.68
C ASP A 74 14.72 -9.33 9.04
N GLY A 75 14.80 -8.04 8.72
CA GLY A 75 13.73 -7.08 9.01
C GLY A 75 13.74 -6.49 10.42
N PHE A 76 14.75 -6.72 11.26
CA PHE A 76 14.80 -6.15 12.63
C PHE A 76 15.91 -5.12 12.84
N SER A 77 16.29 -4.40 11.78
CA SER A 77 17.19 -3.25 11.91
C SER A 77 16.59 -2.16 12.80
N LYS A 78 17.43 -1.35 13.44
CA LYS A 78 17.00 -0.22 14.30
C LYS A 78 15.93 0.64 13.65
N ARG A 79 16.15 1.00 12.39
CA ARG A 79 15.20 1.81 11.60
C ARG A 79 13.86 1.11 11.41
N ASN A 80 13.86 -0.22 11.23
CA ASN A 80 12.60 -0.93 11.09
C ASN A 80 11.83 -1.03 12.42
N LEU A 81 12.52 -1.14 13.55
CA LEU A 81 11.90 -1.05 14.88
C LEU A 81 11.27 0.33 15.12
N GLU A 82 11.94 1.40 14.71
CA GLU A 82 11.38 2.76 14.76
C GLU A 82 10.13 2.90 13.88
N TYR A 83 10.09 2.23 12.72
CA TYR A 83 8.88 2.17 11.89
C TYR A 83 7.75 1.39 12.56
N MET A 84 8.04 0.27 13.22
CA MET A 84 7.05 -0.52 13.97
C MET A 84 6.42 0.32 15.08
N VAL A 85 7.24 0.98 15.89
CA VAL A 85 6.82 1.95 16.91
C VAL A 85 5.88 2.99 16.31
N ARG A 86 6.30 3.63 15.22
CA ARG A 86 5.54 4.72 14.60
C ARG A 86 4.19 4.26 14.04
N VAL A 87 4.13 3.06 13.47
CA VAL A 87 2.88 2.47 12.99
C VAL A 87 1.95 2.15 14.17
N ALA A 88 2.45 1.52 15.22
CA ALA A 88 1.65 1.22 16.41
C ALA A 88 1.11 2.49 17.13
N GLU A 89 1.81 3.62 17.04
CA GLU A 89 1.32 4.91 17.55
C GLU A 89 0.18 5.52 16.71
N LEU A 90 0.23 5.32 15.39
CA LEU A 90 -0.61 6.07 14.44
C LEU A 90 -1.87 5.32 14.01
N TYR A 91 -1.91 4.00 14.20
CA TYR A 91 -3.01 3.15 13.78
C TYR A 91 -3.46 2.24 14.93
N THR A 92 -4.76 1.99 14.97
CA THR A 92 -5.33 0.89 15.75
C THR A 92 -5.08 -0.45 15.05
N LYS A 93 -5.21 -1.57 15.78
CA LYS A 93 -5.07 -2.90 15.20
C LYS A 93 -6.14 -3.15 14.14
N GLU A 94 -7.35 -2.67 14.38
CA GLU A 94 -8.49 -2.72 13.47
C GLU A 94 -8.23 -1.94 12.17
N GLU A 95 -7.57 -0.79 12.24
CA GLU A 95 -7.21 -0.02 11.04
C GLU A 95 -6.18 -0.74 10.17
N ILE A 96 -5.26 -1.47 10.79
CA ILE A 96 -4.29 -2.30 10.06
C ILE A 96 -4.95 -3.54 9.46
N THR A 97 -5.83 -4.22 10.19
CA THR A 97 -6.50 -5.45 9.72
C THR A 97 -7.62 -5.17 8.71
N HIS A 98 -8.56 -4.28 9.02
CA HIS A 98 -9.78 -4.09 8.22
C HIS A 98 -9.57 -3.18 7.00
N GLN A 99 -8.66 -2.20 7.04
CA GLN A 99 -8.44 -1.29 5.92
C GLN A 99 -7.39 -1.76 4.91
N ALA A 100 -7.12 -3.07 4.88
CA ALA A 100 -6.09 -3.65 4.02
C ALA A 100 -4.67 -3.12 4.28
N GLY A 101 -4.41 -2.50 5.45
CA GLY A 101 -3.07 -2.08 5.87
C GLY A 101 -2.10 -3.25 5.95
N ALA A 102 -2.58 -4.40 6.44
CA ALA A 102 -1.84 -5.66 6.46
C ALA A 102 -1.73 -6.32 5.07
N GLN A 103 -2.60 -5.95 4.13
CA GLN A 103 -2.64 -6.53 2.79
C GLN A 103 -1.77 -5.75 1.77
N ILE A 104 -1.20 -4.61 2.16
CA ILE A 104 -0.19 -3.91 1.37
C ILE A 104 1.21 -4.24 1.90
N PRO A 105 2.26 -4.21 1.06
CA PRO A 105 3.62 -4.45 1.55
C PRO A 105 4.01 -3.46 2.65
N TRP A 106 4.67 -3.94 3.71
CA TRP A 106 5.11 -3.13 4.87
C TRP A 106 5.82 -1.82 4.48
N ARG A 107 6.72 -1.89 3.49
CA ARG A 107 7.44 -0.70 2.99
C ARG A 107 6.49 0.33 2.38
N THR A 108 5.43 -0.11 1.72
CA THR A 108 4.39 0.76 1.17
C THR A 108 3.59 1.43 2.28
N LEU A 109 3.22 0.69 3.33
CA LEU A 109 2.58 1.26 4.53
C LEU A 109 3.47 2.33 5.20
N ILE A 110 4.78 2.10 5.29
CA ILE A 110 5.74 3.09 5.79
C ILE A 110 5.73 4.36 4.94
N GLU A 111 5.75 4.24 3.59
CA GLU A 111 5.70 5.43 2.72
C GLU A 111 4.45 6.27 3.01
N ILE A 112 3.29 5.64 3.15
CA ILE A 112 2.03 6.33 3.48
C ILE A 112 2.16 7.02 4.84
N THR A 113 2.65 6.29 5.83
CA THR A 113 2.78 6.75 7.22
C THR A 113 3.63 8.02 7.34
N TYR A 114 4.73 8.10 6.57
CA TYR A 114 5.66 9.23 6.63
C TYR A 114 5.37 10.35 5.62
N LYS A 115 4.60 10.09 4.55
CA LYS A 115 4.32 11.09 3.51
C LYS A 115 2.94 11.74 3.63
N CYS A 116 2.02 11.14 4.39
CA CYS A 116 0.67 11.65 4.56
C CYS A 116 0.49 12.24 5.97
N SER A 117 0.07 13.51 6.02
CA SER A 117 0.03 14.28 7.27
C SER A 117 -1.13 13.89 8.17
N THR A 118 -2.31 13.61 7.61
CA THR A 118 -3.53 13.34 8.40
C THR A 118 -3.87 11.86 8.46
N LYS A 119 -4.65 11.46 9.46
CA LYS A 119 -5.09 10.07 9.61
C LYS A 119 -5.99 9.66 8.44
N GLU A 120 -6.90 10.53 8.05
CA GLU A 120 -7.86 10.32 6.97
C GLU A 120 -7.16 10.12 5.63
N SER A 121 -6.13 10.93 5.33
CA SER A 121 -5.34 10.76 4.10
C SER A 121 -4.57 9.44 4.11
N ARG A 122 -3.96 9.06 5.25
CA ARG A 122 -3.27 7.76 5.37
C ARG A 122 -4.21 6.60 5.08
N LEU A 123 -5.34 6.56 5.77
CA LEU A 123 -6.37 5.53 5.61
C LEU A 123 -6.91 5.47 4.17
N TRP A 124 -7.15 6.63 3.55
CA TRP A 124 -7.57 6.69 2.14
C TRP A 124 -6.51 6.11 1.19
N TYR A 125 -5.23 6.49 1.35
CA TYR A 125 -4.16 5.97 0.51
C TYR A 125 -3.92 4.47 0.72
N ILE A 126 -4.06 3.95 1.93
CA ILE A 126 -3.97 2.50 2.20
C ILE A 126 -5.06 1.77 1.40
N ASN A 127 -6.32 2.19 1.57
CA ASN A 127 -7.45 1.57 0.88
C ASN A 127 -7.31 1.66 -0.65
N LYS A 128 -6.92 2.82 -1.19
CA LYS A 128 -6.72 2.98 -2.64
C LYS A 128 -5.54 2.20 -3.18
N THR A 129 -4.47 2.05 -2.40
CA THR A 129 -3.33 1.21 -2.77
C THR A 129 -3.75 -0.24 -2.91
N TYR A 130 -4.54 -0.75 -1.96
CA TYR A 130 -5.06 -2.10 -2.02
C TYR A 130 -6.04 -2.29 -3.19
N GLN A 131 -7.10 -1.46 -3.26
CA GLN A 131 -8.16 -1.56 -4.27
C GLN A 131 -7.63 -1.50 -5.71
N ASN A 132 -6.68 -0.62 -5.97
CA ASN A 132 -6.13 -0.41 -7.32
C ASN A 132 -4.83 -1.16 -7.57
N SER A 133 -4.40 -2.00 -6.61
CA SER A 133 -3.11 -2.71 -6.65
C SER A 133 -1.94 -1.79 -7.01
N TRP A 134 -1.87 -0.61 -6.41
CA TRP A 134 -0.79 0.33 -6.68
C TRP A 134 0.54 -0.25 -6.21
N SER A 135 1.50 -0.32 -7.13
CA SER A 135 2.89 -0.51 -6.74
C SER A 135 3.36 0.67 -5.90
N ARG A 136 4.43 0.49 -5.11
CA ARG A 136 5.03 1.58 -4.31
C ARG A 136 5.37 2.81 -5.17
N SER A 137 5.84 2.61 -6.41
CA SER A 137 6.15 3.73 -7.31
C SER A 137 4.90 4.48 -7.77
N VAL A 138 3.80 3.76 -8.04
CA VAL A 138 2.51 4.37 -8.38
C VAL A 138 1.94 5.12 -7.17
N LEU A 139 1.96 4.52 -5.98
CA LEU A 139 1.54 5.21 -4.75
C LEU A 139 2.28 6.54 -4.56
N ILE A 140 3.62 6.53 -4.68
CA ILE A 140 4.42 7.75 -4.53
C ILE A 140 4.01 8.82 -5.56
N LYS A 141 3.73 8.42 -6.80
CA LYS A 141 3.21 9.33 -7.83
C LYS A 141 1.84 9.89 -7.44
N GLN A 142 0.94 9.07 -6.90
CA GLN A 142 -0.40 9.50 -6.48
C GLN A 142 -0.37 10.45 -5.28
N ILE A 143 0.50 10.21 -4.30
CA ILE A 143 0.75 11.12 -3.19
C ILE A 143 1.27 12.46 -3.70
N LYS A 144 2.28 12.45 -4.58
CA LYS A 144 2.80 13.69 -5.21
C LYS A 144 1.73 14.45 -5.98
N ALA A 145 0.84 13.71 -6.62
CA ALA A 145 -0.28 14.25 -7.37
C ALA A 145 -1.45 14.71 -6.47
N LYS A 146 -1.36 14.57 -5.14
CA LYS A 146 -2.42 14.95 -4.18
C LYS A 146 -3.75 14.28 -4.52
N ALA A 147 -3.70 12.98 -4.81
CA ALA A 147 -4.86 12.21 -5.26
C ALA A 147 -5.99 12.19 -4.21
N TYR A 148 -5.66 12.12 -2.92
CA TYR A 148 -6.63 12.22 -1.84
C TYR A 148 -7.44 13.52 -1.95
N GLU A 149 -6.76 14.66 -1.99
CA GLU A 149 -7.36 15.99 -2.03
C GLU A 149 -8.28 16.15 -3.25
N ARG A 150 -7.82 15.71 -4.43
CA ARG A 150 -8.65 15.77 -5.65
C ARG A 150 -9.91 14.91 -5.60
N ASN A 151 -9.93 13.86 -4.79
CA ASN A 151 -11.08 12.96 -4.65
C ASN A 151 -11.97 13.32 -3.45
N THR A 152 -11.53 14.24 -2.59
CA THR A 152 -12.31 14.71 -1.42
C THR A 152 -12.81 16.14 -1.57
N ILE A 153 -12.37 16.88 -2.58
CA ILE A 153 -12.99 18.15 -2.96
C ILE A 153 -14.30 17.83 -3.68
N GLU A 154 -15.44 18.22 -3.10
CA GLU A 154 -16.71 18.21 -3.84
C GLU A 154 -16.57 19.10 -5.08
N PRO A 155 -17.07 18.68 -6.26
CA PRO A 155 -17.06 19.54 -7.42
C PRO A 155 -17.79 20.84 -7.04
N ILE A 156 -17.13 21.98 -7.27
CA ILE A 156 -17.82 23.26 -7.26
C ILE A 156 -18.79 23.18 -8.43
N VAL A 157 -20.02 22.72 -8.17
CA VAL A 157 -21.12 22.84 -9.12
C VAL A 157 -21.17 24.33 -9.41
N SER A 158 -20.86 24.73 -10.65
CA SER A 158 -21.11 26.10 -11.05
C SER A 158 -22.60 26.33 -10.82
N LYS A 159 -22.93 27.02 -9.72
CA LYS A 159 -24.29 27.52 -9.50
C LYS A 159 -24.67 28.23 -10.78
N GLY A 160 -25.69 27.71 -11.45
CA GLY A 160 -26.01 28.03 -12.83
C GLY A 160 -25.85 29.51 -13.12
N ILE A 161 -25.11 29.82 -14.19
CA ILE A 161 -25.37 31.04 -14.93
C ILE A 161 -26.84 30.90 -15.32
N LYS A 162 -27.72 31.65 -14.66
CA LYS A 162 -29.09 31.82 -15.13
C LYS A 162 -28.97 32.37 -16.54
N ASP A 163 -29.39 31.58 -17.52
CA ASP A 163 -29.74 32.07 -18.84
C ASP A 163 -30.76 33.20 -18.65
N TYR A 164 -30.29 34.44 -18.73
CA TYR A 164 -31.16 35.58 -19.02
C TYR A 164 -31.22 35.70 -20.53
N CYS A 165 -32.10 34.91 -21.12
CA CYS A 165 -32.70 35.15 -22.43
C CYS A 165 -34.18 34.79 -22.29
N GLU A 166 -34.96 35.73 -21.78
CA GLU A 166 -36.39 35.81 -22.07
C GLU A 166 -36.65 37.19 -22.69
N GLU A 167 -37.54 37.16 -23.67
CA GLU A 167 -37.85 38.14 -24.73
C GLU A 167 -38.40 39.49 -24.23
#